data_AF-A0A5Q0ELK0-F1
#
_entry.id   AF-A0A5Q0ELK0-F1
#
_cell.length_a   1.000
_cell.length_b   1.000
_cell.length_c   1.000
_cell.angle_alpha   90.00
_cell.angle_beta   90.00
_cell.angle_gamma   90.00
#
_symmetry.space_group_name_H-M   'P 1'
#
loop_
_entity.id
_entity.type
_entity.pdbx_description
1 polymer ?
#
loop_
_entity_poly.entity_id
_entity_poly.type
_entity_poly.pdbx_seq_one_letter_code
_entity_poly.pdbx_strand_id
1 'polypeptide(L)'
;MTTEPHPFASQKDLRQAFSQGLLRLLDEDEGMGAFILALANAHAEPGRFDALEARLLPRYRQLSEDCRRSLAAGEPINAPVDDLLVLLKLMALGYDRLPAPEQRRAGPWQLQFNLLRSLRPERAGGEQINQLLRPFNPAGFHFNKPFLASETFWRGEFLARPIALLYNKFPFMPLHGLWVPEAEQCLPQYLTESLHYHAWACCLELSGRIPGLGLGYNSLGAGASINHLHFQLFLEAGLPLEDPSWRHNGGPHAYPLPCRRFDRPESAWQAISRCHEHNIAYNMLYRGERLYLLPRRLQGCFERQPWLSALGWSELCGRFVLFNRSNYQGLRAQQIEQQLRALGTEDRGWR
;
A
#
# COMPACT_ATOMS: atom_id res chain seq x y z
N MET A 1 -22.56 18.19 -21.21
CA MET A 1 -21.86 17.04 -20.59
C MET A 1 -20.46 17.50 -20.24
N THR A 2 -20.23 17.90 -18.99
CA THR A 2 -18.87 18.19 -18.52
C THR A 2 -18.12 16.87 -18.43
N THR A 3 -17.18 16.63 -19.33
CA THR A 3 -16.27 15.48 -19.23
C THR A 3 -15.46 15.64 -17.95
N GLU A 4 -15.68 14.77 -16.96
CA GLU A 4 -14.82 14.73 -15.77
C GLU A 4 -13.36 14.59 -16.25
N PRO A 5 -12.42 15.41 -15.73
CA PRO A 5 -11.04 15.37 -16.18
C PRO A 5 -10.41 14.01 -15.86
N HIS A 6 -9.60 13.50 -16.79
CA HIS A 6 -8.89 12.24 -16.61
C HIS A 6 -7.99 12.33 -15.36
N PRO A 7 -7.99 11.33 -14.45
CA PRO A 7 -7.19 11.38 -13.21
C PRO A 7 -5.67 11.46 -13.42
N PHE A 8 -5.20 11.32 -14.66
CA PHE A 8 -3.78 11.34 -15.02
C PHE A 8 -3.39 12.62 -15.76
N ALA A 9 -4.30 13.59 -15.87
CA ALA A 9 -4.03 14.88 -16.50
C ALA A 9 -3.10 15.73 -15.61
N SER A 10 -3.34 15.76 -14.29
CA SER A 10 -2.49 16.45 -13.32
C SER A 10 -2.64 15.89 -11.91
N GLN A 11 -1.77 16.31 -11.00
CA GLN A 11 -1.92 16.00 -9.57
C GLN A 11 -3.25 16.50 -9.00
N LYS A 12 -3.76 17.63 -9.48
CA LYS A 12 -5.05 18.19 -9.05
C LYS A 12 -6.19 17.26 -9.47
N ASP A 13 -6.17 16.79 -10.72
CA ASP A 13 -7.22 15.92 -11.26
C ASP A 13 -7.23 14.55 -10.57
N LEU A 14 -6.04 13.97 -10.31
CA LEU A 14 -5.94 12.73 -9.53
C LEU A 14 -6.58 12.88 -8.15
N ARG A 15 -6.24 13.95 -7.44
CA ARG A 15 -6.77 14.26 -6.11
C ARG A 15 -8.27 14.49 -6.14
N GLN A 16 -8.75 15.22 -7.14
CA GLN A 16 -10.16 15.49 -7.32
C GLN A 16 -10.93 14.19 -7.54
N ALA A 17 -10.51 13.36 -8.51
CA ALA A 17 -11.14 12.07 -8.79
C ALA A 17 -11.13 11.16 -7.54
N PHE A 18 -10.01 11.09 -6.83
CA PHE A 18 -9.89 10.33 -5.58
C PHE A 18 -10.86 10.82 -4.51
N SER A 19 -10.94 12.14 -4.27
CA SER A 19 -11.83 12.73 -3.26
C SER A 19 -13.32 12.59 -3.60
N GLN A 20 -13.68 12.81 -4.87
CA GLN A 20 -15.06 12.69 -5.33
C GLN A 20 -15.55 11.25 -5.28
N GLY A 21 -14.68 10.28 -5.61
CA GLY A 21 -15.02 8.87 -5.45
C GLY A 21 -15.25 8.46 -3.98
N LEU A 22 -14.53 9.05 -3.01
CA LEU A 22 -14.75 8.78 -1.59
C LEU A 22 -16.08 9.37 -1.10
N LEU A 23 -16.44 10.55 -1.60
CA LEU A 23 -17.74 11.17 -1.31
C LEU A 23 -18.88 10.30 -1.87
N ARG A 24 -18.78 9.89 -3.13
CA ARG A 24 -19.75 8.97 -3.75
C ARG A 24 -19.85 7.65 -2.98
N LEU A 25 -18.72 7.06 -2.61
CA LEU A 25 -18.68 5.84 -1.81
C LEU A 25 -19.43 6.00 -0.48
N LEU A 26 -19.23 7.12 0.24
CA LEU A 26 -19.96 7.38 1.48
C LEU A 26 -21.45 7.59 1.26
N ASP A 27 -21.84 8.24 0.17
CA ASP A 27 -23.24 8.55 -0.15
C ASP A 27 -24.00 7.31 -0.65
N GLU A 28 -23.35 6.40 -1.37
CA GLU A 28 -23.95 5.21 -2.00
C GLU A 28 -23.88 3.94 -1.12
N ASP A 29 -22.85 3.81 -0.29
CA ASP A 29 -22.63 2.63 0.57
C ASP A 29 -22.73 3.03 2.05
N GLU A 30 -23.82 2.58 2.68
CA GLU A 30 -24.08 2.80 4.11
C GLU A 30 -23.30 1.86 5.04
N GLY A 31 -22.57 0.90 4.48
CA GLY A 31 -21.86 -0.15 5.21
C GLY A 31 -20.65 0.35 6.01
N MET A 32 -20.28 -0.45 7.02
CA MET A 32 -19.11 -0.20 7.86
C MET A 32 -17.81 -0.12 7.05
N GLY A 33 -17.68 -0.96 6.02
CA GLY A 33 -16.49 -1.04 5.18
C GLY A 33 -16.19 0.27 4.44
N ALA A 34 -17.21 0.85 3.78
CA ALA A 34 -17.13 2.13 3.10
C ALA A 34 -16.78 3.28 4.06
N PHE A 35 -17.43 3.31 5.23
CA PHE A 35 -17.11 4.28 6.28
C PHE A 35 -15.64 4.17 6.75
N ILE A 36 -15.17 2.96 7.07
CA ILE A 36 -13.78 2.72 7.53
C ILE A 36 -12.77 3.16 6.46
N LEU A 37 -13.04 2.80 5.20
CA LEU A 37 -12.19 3.13 4.06
C LEU A 37 -12.08 4.65 3.89
N ALA A 38 -13.22 5.35 3.87
CA ALA A 38 -13.24 6.80 3.73
C ALA A 38 -12.60 7.51 4.92
N LEU A 39 -12.88 7.05 6.16
CA LEU A 39 -12.25 7.58 7.37
C LEU A 39 -10.72 7.43 7.31
N ALA A 40 -10.22 6.25 6.94
CA ALA A 40 -8.80 5.99 6.89
C ALA A 40 -8.08 6.81 5.81
N ASN A 41 -8.73 7.03 4.66
CA ASN A 41 -8.21 7.88 3.60
C ASN A 41 -8.24 9.36 3.95
N ALA A 42 -9.31 9.86 4.58
CA ALA A 42 -9.36 11.23 5.09
C ALA A 42 -8.25 11.49 6.13
N HIS A 43 -8.03 10.51 7.02
CA HIS A 43 -7.05 10.60 8.08
C HIS A 43 -5.59 10.52 7.60
N ALA A 44 -5.34 9.94 6.41
CA ALA A 44 -4.00 9.91 5.82
C ALA A 44 -3.52 11.29 5.32
N GLU A 45 -4.44 12.22 5.07
CA GLU A 45 -4.16 13.61 4.69
C GLU A 45 -5.07 14.60 5.45
N PRO A 46 -4.80 14.86 6.74
CA PRO A 46 -5.64 15.74 7.56
C PRO A 46 -5.79 17.14 6.95
N GLY A 47 -7.01 17.71 7.03
CA GLY A 47 -7.32 19.06 6.55
C GLY A 47 -7.29 19.23 5.02
N ARG A 48 -7.27 18.12 4.26
CA ARG A 48 -7.39 18.14 2.79
C ARG A 48 -8.73 17.61 2.28
N PHE A 49 -9.59 17.17 3.18
CA PHE A 49 -10.88 16.56 2.84
C PHE A 49 -12.04 17.06 3.72
N ASP A 50 -12.15 18.39 3.89
CA ASP A 50 -13.18 19.01 4.73
C ASP A 50 -14.61 18.51 4.41
N ALA A 51 -14.89 18.28 3.12
CA ALA A 51 -16.17 17.72 2.66
C ALA A 51 -16.42 16.28 3.14
N LEU A 52 -15.37 15.44 3.20
CA LEU A 52 -15.49 14.08 3.78
C LEU A 52 -15.70 14.16 5.29
N GLU A 53 -14.97 15.02 5.99
CA GLU A 53 -15.09 15.17 7.45
C GLU A 53 -16.54 15.52 7.87
N ALA A 54 -17.22 16.38 7.09
CA ALA A 54 -18.62 16.72 7.30
C ALA A 54 -19.61 15.54 7.14
N ARG A 55 -19.22 14.45 6.46
CA ARG A 55 -20.03 13.23 6.27
C ARG A 55 -19.64 12.10 7.22
N LEU A 56 -18.37 12.02 7.60
CA LEU A 56 -17.82 10.94 8.42
C LEU A 56 -18.39 10.93 9.84
N LEU A 57 -18.51 12.08 10.51
CA LEU A 57 -19.01 12.13 11.88
C LEU A 57 -20.50 11.71 12.00
N PRO A 58 -21.43 12.20 11.16
CA PRO A 58 -22.79 11.69 11.14
C PRO A 58 -22.86 10.17 10.88
N ARG A 59 -22.09 9.67 9.90
CA ARG A 59 -22.07 8.23 9.57
C ARG A 59 -21.52 7.40 10.74
N TYR A 60 -20.47 7.87 11.40
CA TYR A 60 -19.94 7.22 12.61
C TYR A 60 -21.00 7.12 13.71
N ARG A 61 -21.73 8.21 13.98
CA ARG A 61 -22.77 8.23 15.02
C ARG A 61 -23.90 7.26 14.70
N GLN A 62 -24.35 7.21 13.45
CA GLN A 62 -25.36 6.27 12.97
C GLN A 62 -24.90 4.82 13.17
N LEU A 63 -23.75 4.45 12.58
CA LEU A 63 -23.21 3.09 12.68
C LEU A 63 -22.97 2.64 14.12
N SER A 64 -22.47 3.54 14.97
CA SER A 64 -22.25 3.26 16.39
C SER A 64 -23.55 3.03 17.14
N GLU A 65 -24.60 3.78 16.83
CA GLU A 65 -25.90 3.66 17.49
C GLU A 65 -26.64 2.40 17.05
N ASP A 66 -26.62 2.09 15.75
CA ASP A 66 -27.20 0.85 15.22
C ASP A 66 -26.47 -0.37 15.81
N CYS A 67 -25.13 -0.31 15.92
CA CYS A 67 -24.34 -1.34 16.58
C CYS A 67 -24.72 -1.50 18.06
N ARG A 68 -24.86 -0.40 18.83
CA ARG A 68 -25.31 -0.48 20.22
C ARG A 68 -26.71 -1.08 20.35
N ARG A 69 -27.64 -0.69 19.47
CA ARG A 69 -29.01 -1.19 19.48
C ARG A 69 -29.06 -2.69 19.24
N SER A 70 -28.39 -3.18 18.20
CA SER A 70 -28.34 -4.62 17.91
C SER A 70 -27.68 -5.41 19.04
N LEU A 71 -26.56 -4.92 19.60
CA LEU A 71 -25.91 -5.58 20.72
C LEU A 71 -26.81 -5.62 21.98
N ALA A 72 -27.50 -4.52 22.29
CA ALA A 72 -28.40 -4.44 23.44
C ALA A 72 -29.63 -5.36 23.29
N ALA A 73 -30.10 -5.55 22.06
CA ALA A 73 -31.20 -6.45 21.73
C ALA A 73 -30.77 -7.92 21.58
N GLY A 74 -29.46 -8.22 21.58
CA GLY A 74 -28.92 -9.56 21.30
C GLY A 74 -29.09 -9.98 19.83
N GLU A 75 -29.26 -9.03 18.92
CA GLU A 75 -29.47 -9.26 17.50
C GLU A 75 -28.12 -9.39 16.75
N PRO A 76 -28.06 -10.22 15.70
CA PRO A 76 -26.87 -10.30 14.85
C PRO A 76 -26.64 -8.99 14.09
N ILE A 77 -25.39 -8.55 14.02
CA ILE A 77 -24.99 -7.43 13.17
C ILE A 77 -24.58 -7.96 11.81
N ASN A 78 -25.30 -7.56 10.76
CA ASN A 78 -24.99 -7.96 9.39
C ASN A 78 -23.85 -7.10 8.81
N ALA A 79 -22.61 -7.42 9.17
CA ALA A 79 -21.41 -6.80 8.63
C ALA A 79 -20.25 -7.82 8.59
N PRO A 80 -19.26 -7.65 7.70
CA PRO A 80 -18.02 -8.43 7.79
C PRO A 80 -17.40 -8.30 9.18
N VAL A 81 -17.01 -9.43 9.77
CA VAL A 81 -16.46 -9.50 11.15
C VAL A 81 -15.30 -8.54 11.34
N ASP A 82 -14.44 -8.44 10.33
CA ASP A 82 -13.29 -7.54 10.30
C ASP A 82 -13.70 -6.07 10.43
N ASP A 83 -14.72 -5.64 9.69
CA ASP A 83 -15.18 -4.25 9.69
C ASP A 83 -15.91 -3.92 11.00
N LEU A 84 -16.72 -4.85 11.51
CA LEU A 84 -17.34 -4.72 12.83
C LEU A 84 -16.28 -4.57 13.92
N LEU A 85 -15.22 -5.39 13.88
CA LEU A 85 -14.13 -5.29 14.86
C LEU A 85 -13.41 -3.95 14.80
N VAL A 86 -13.17 -3.40 13.61
CA VAL A 86 -12.60 -2.04 13.47
C VAL A 86 -13.54 -1.00 14.08
N LEU A 87 -14.83 -1.05 13.76
CA LEU A 87 -15.82 -0.11 14.30
C LEU A 87 -15.90 -0.18 15.83
N LEU A 88 -15.92 -1.38 16.42
CA LEU A 88 -15.94 -1.56 17.87
C LEU A 88 -14.68 -1.00 18.54
N LYS A 89 -13.49 -1.23 17.97
CA LYS A 89 -12.25 -0.62 18.46
C LYS A 89 -12.30 0.92 18.36
N LEU A 90 -12.86 1.45 17.29
CA LEU A 90 -13.05 2.89 17.11
C LEU A 90 -14.04 3.45 18.14
N MET A 91 -15.14 2.75 18.44
CA MET A 91 -16.09 3.12 19.49
C MET A 91 -15.41 3.14 20.88
N ALA A 92 -14.54 2.18 21.16
CA ALA A 92 -13.79 2.13 22.42
C ALA A 92 -12.75 3.26 22.55
N LEU A 93 -12.07 3.62 21.46
CA LEU A 93 -11.11 4.72 21.43
C LEU A 93 -11.78 6.10 21.49
N GLY A 94 -12.93 6.23 20.82
CA GLY A 94 -13.62 7.49 20.58
C GLY A 94 -13.15 8.16 19.29
N TYR A 95 -14.10 8.51 18.42
CA TYR A 95 -13.83 9.15 17.12
C TYR A 95 -13.04 10.46 17.25
N ASP A 96 -13.45 11.34 18.18
CA ASP A 96 -12.83 12.66 18.39
C ASP A 96 -11.42 12.58 19.01
N ARG A 97 -10.98 11.38 19.42
CA ARG A 97 -9.68 11.14 20.07
C ARG A 97 -8.66 10.49 19.15
N LEU A 98 -9.00 10.28 17.87
CA LEU A 98 -8.06 9.74 16.89
C LEU A 98 -6.99 10.80 16.55
N PRO A 99 -5.72 10.61 16.95
CA PRO A 99 -4.66 11.55 16.61
C PRO A 99 -4.31 11.41 15.14
N ALA A 100 -4.04 12.53 14.45
CA ALA A 100 -3.45 12.51 13.11
C ALA A 100 -2.15 11.67 13.08
N PRO A 101 -1.77 11.07 11.94
CA PRO A 101 -0.54 10.29 11.86
C PRO A 101 0.69 11.14 12.20
N GLU A 102 1.44 10.74 13.22
CA GLU A 102 2.65 11.44 13.65
C GLU A 102 3.87 10.90 12.90
N GLN A 103 4.79 11.79 12.51
CA GLN A 103 5.99 11.42 11.79
C GLN A 103 7.25 11.87 12.52
N ARG A 104 8.28 11.03 12.49
CA ARG A 104 9.62 11.41 12.92
C ARG A 104 10.67 10.67 12.11
N ARG A 105 11.92 11.09 12.22
CA ARG A 105 13.06 10.35 11.69
C ARG A 105 13.76 9.52 12.76
N ALA A 106 14.40 8.44 12.33
CA ALA A 106 15.40 7.70 13.09
C ALA A 106 16.61 7.50 12.19
N GLY A 107 17.60 8.40 12.25
CA GLY A 107 18.65 8.44 11.22
C GLY A 107 18.04 8.71 9.83
N PRO A 108 18.34 7.91 8.80
CA PRO A 108 17.78 8.10 7.46
C PRO A 108 16.31 7.63 7.35
N TRP A 109 15.82 6.85 8.32
CA TRP A 109 14.51 6.19 8.25
C TRP A 109 13.36 7.13 8.61
N GLN A 110 12.25 7.00 7.89
CA GLN A 110 10.99 7.69 8.19
C GLN A 110 10.10 6.76 9.02
N LEU A 111 9.66 7.22 10.19
CA LEU A 111 8.75 6.49 11.06
C LEU A 111 7.43 7.23 11.15
N GLN A 112 6.32 6.50 10.98
CA GLN A 112 4.97 7.01 11.17
C GLN A 112 4.28 6.24 12.31
N PHE A 113 3.73 6.95 13.28
CA PHE A 113 2.73 6.38 14.19
C PHE A 113 1.35 6.59 13.59
N ASN A 114 0.60 5.50 13.40
CA ASN A 114 -0.72 5.55 12.78
C ASN A 114 -1.69 4.64 13.55
N LEU A 115 -2.40 5.24 14.51
CA LEU A 115 -3.32 4.53 15.40
C LEU A 115 -4.53 3.98 14.64
N LEU A 116 -5.11 4.74 13.72
CA LEU A 116 -6.26 4.25 12.95
C LEU A 116 -5.89 3.01 12.12
N ARG A 117 -4.70 3.01 11.52
CA ARG A 117 -4.20 1.85 10.77
C ARG A 117 -3.89 0.65 11.66
N SER A 118 -3.64 0.82 12.96
CA SER A 118 -3.46 -0.31 13.88
C SER A 118 -4.76 -1.06 14.18
N LEU A 119 -5.92 -0.48 13.83
CA LEU A 119 -7.21 -1.14 14.05
C LEU A 119 -7.47 -2.25 13.04
N ARG A 120 -6.76 -2.22 11.90
CA ARG A 120 -6.90 -3.21 10.83
C ARG A 120 -6.81 -4.64 11.38
N PRO A 121 -7.56 -5.60 10.84
CA PRO A 121 -7.39 -7.01 11.15
C PRO A 121 -5.95 -7.46 10.87
N GLU A 122 -5.43 -8.35 11.71
CA GLU A 122 -4.18 -9.03 11.38
C GLU A 122 -4.41 -9.89 10.14
N ARG A 123 -3.61 -9.67 9.10
CA ARG A 123 -3.58 -10.61 7.97
C ARG A 123 -2.95 -11.90 8.49
N ALA A 124 -3.40 -13.05 7.99
CA ALA A 124 -2.76 -14.36 8.19
C ALA A 124 -1.32 -14.32 7.63
N GLY A 125 -0.40 -13.72 8.38
CA GLY A 125 1.00 -13.50 8.02
C GLY A 125 1.90 -14.67 8.40
N GLY A 126 1.31 -15.75 8.91
CA GLY A 126 2.00 -16.97 9.32
C GLY A 126 2.21 -17.97 8.19
N GLU A 127 1.63 -17.77 7.01
CA GLU A 127 1.88 -18.69 5.90
C GLU A 127 3.33 -18.60 5.44
N GLN A 128 4.01 -19.74 5.53
CA GLN A 128 5.30 -19.94 4.89
C GLN A 128 5.09 -19.97 3.38
N ILE A 129 5.70 -19.00 2.68
CA ILE A 129 5.69 -18.96 1.23
C ILE A 129 6.97 -19.61 0.73
N ASN A 130 6.83 -20.69 -0.03
CA ASN A 130 7.95 -21.43 -0.61
C ASN A 130 8.17 -21.12 -2.11
N GLN A 131 7.21 -20.48 -2.79
CA GLN A 131 7.31 -20.16 -4.22
C GLN A 131 6.75 -18.77 -4.54
N LEU A 132 7.36 -18.06 -5.49
CA LEU A 132 6.91 -16.75 -5.99
C LEU A 132 5.65 -16.85 -6.86
N LEU A 133 5.56 -17.89 -7.69
CA LEU A 133 4.42 -18.08 -8.56
C LEU A 133 3.42 -19.00 -7.87
N ARG A 134 2.21 -18.47 -7.64
CA ARG A 134 1.02 -19.28 -7.40
C ARG A 134 -0.03 -18.92 -8.45
N PRO A 135 -0.80 -19.89 -8.98
CA PRO A 135 -1.92 -19.59 -9.85
C PRO A 135 -2.91 -18.63 -9.18
N PHE A 136 -3.61 -17.84 -10.00
CA PHE A 136 -4.71 -17.02 -9.51
C PHE A 136 -5.79 -17.91 -8.87
N ASN A 137 -6.31 -17.48 -7.73
CA ASN A 137 -7.35 -18.21 -7.00
C ASN A 137 -8.66 -17.40 -7.01
N PRO A 138 -9.66 -17.79 -7.82
CA PRO A 138 -10.94 -17.09 -7.89
C PRO A 138 -11.75 -17.20 -6.59
N ALA A 139 -11.53 -18.21 -5.77
CA ALA A 139 -12.18 -18.33 -4.46
C ALA A 139 -11.54 -17.40 -3.42
N GLY A 140 -10.24 -17.11 -3.55
CA GLY A 140 -9.50 -16.21 -2.68
C GLY A 140 -9.90 -14.73 -2.85
N PHE A 141 -9.32 -13.85 -2.04
CA PHE A 141 -9.52 -12.41 -2.19
C PHE A 141 -8.86 -11.88 -3.47
N HIS A 142 -9.63 -11.19 -4.31
CA HIS A 142 -9.16 -10.52 -5.54
C HIS A 142 -10.00 -9.27 -5.83
N PHE A 143 -9.44 -8.30 -6.58
CA PHE A 143 -10.09 -7.01 -6.84
C PHE A 143 -11.34 -7.04 -7.74
N ASN A 144 -11.67 -8.19 -8.32
CA ASN A 144 -12.91 -8.35 -9.11
C ASN A 144 -14.07 -8.91 -8.28
N LYS A 145 -13.93 -9.03 -6.95
CA LYS A 145 -15.07 -9.39 -6.11
C LYS A 145 -16.14 -8.29 -6.21
N PRO A 146 -17.44 -8.63 -6.39
CA PRO A 146 -18.50 -7.64 -6.59
C PRO A 146 -18.56 -6.57 -5.49
N PHE A 147 -18.31 -6.96 -4.23
CA PHE A 147 -18.32 -6.04 -3.08
C PHE A 147 -17.19 -4.98 -3.10
N LEU A 148 -16.19 -5.11 -3.98
CA LEU A 148 -15.12 -4.12 -4.17
C LEU A 148 -15.39 -3.16 -5.34
N ALA A 149 -16.49 -3.32 -6.06
CA ALA A 149 -16.82 -2.47 -7.19
C ALA A 149 -16.93 -0.99 -6.77
N SER A 150 -17.57 -0.72 -5.63
CA SER A 150 -17.70 0.61 -5.03
C SER A 150 -16.35 1.18 -4.56
N GLU A 151 -15.38 0.32 -4.23
CA GLU A 151 -14.02 0.73 -3.84
C GLU A 151 -13.12 1.10 -5.05
N THR A 152 -13.62 0.94 -6.28
CA THR A 152 -12.93 1.35 -7.51
C THR A 152 -13.33 2.77 -7.90
N PHE A 153 -12.42 3.74 -7.78
CA PHE A 153 -12.74 5.14 -8.09
C PHE A 153 -12.49 5.53 -9.54
N TRP A 154 -11.74 4.72 -10.28
CA TRP A 154 -11.54 4.93 -11.71
C TRP A 154 -11.23 3.63 -12.44
N ARG A 155 -11.78 3.48 -13.64
CA ARG A 155 -11.44 2.44 -14.63
C ARG A 155 -11.29 3.10 -15.99
N GLY A 156 -10.29 2.69 -16.73
CA GLY A 156 -10.08 3.18 -18.09
C GLY A 156 -8.79 2.64 -18.68
N GLU A 157 -8.40 3.18 -19.81
CA GLU A 157 -7.15 2.83 -20.47
C GLU A 157 -6.09 3.89 -20.21
N PHE A 158 -4.85 3.45 -20.01
CA PHE A 158 -3.70 4.34 -20.02
C PHE A 158 -2.52 3.65 -20.71
N LEU A 159 -1.91 4.36 -21.67
CA LEU A 159 -0.92 3.80 -22.60
C LEU A 159 -1.41 2.50 -23.26
N ALA A 160 -2.64 2.55 -23.80
CA ALA A 160 -3.32 1.46 -24.53
C ALA A 160 -3.51 0.15 -23.74
N ARG A 161 -3.55 0.23 -22.39
CA ARG A 161 -3.91 -0.92 -21.56
C ARG A 161 -4.95 -0.57 -20.50
N PRO A 162 -5.89 -1.49 -20.21
CA PRO A 162 -6.89 -1.29 -19.17
C PRO A 162 -6.26 -1.31 -17.78
N ILE A 163 -6.67 -0.36 -16.94
CA ILE A 163 -6.25 -0.23 -15.54
C ILE A 163 -7.49 0.07 -14.69
N ALA A 164 -7.54 -0.52 -13.51
CA ALA A 164 -8.44 -0.11 -12.44
C ALA A 164 -7.63 0.54 -11.30
N LEU A 165 -8.12 1.66 -10.79
CA LEU A 165 -7.61 2.30 -9.58
C LEU A 165 -8.61 2.10 -8.44
N LEU A 166 -8.15 1.43 -7.38
CA LEU A 166 -8.94 1.21 -6.17
C LEU A 166 -8.33 1.96 -4.99
N TYR A 167 -9.14 2.24 -3.99
CA TYR A 167 -8.65 2.74 -2.71
C TYR A 167 -7.85 1.66 -1.97
N ASN A 168 -6.80 2.05 -1.27
CA ASN A 168 -6.30 1.20 -0.21
C ASN A 168 -7.17 1.42 1.04
N LYS A 169 -7.82 0.37 1.55
CA LYS A 169 -8.71 0.45 2.72
C LYS A 169 -8.01 0.98 3.98
N PHE A 170 -6.71 0.70 4.11
CA PHE A 170 -5.89 1.21 5.19
C PHE A 170 -4.67 1.91 4.59
N PRO A 171 -4.78 3.17 4.17
CA PRO A 171 -3.66 3.91 3.61
C PRO A 171 -2.67 4.30 4.72
N PHE A 172 -1.45 4.66 4.31
CA PHE A 172 -0.42 5.20 5.21
C PHE A 172 0.42 6.32 4.54
N MET A 173 0.00 6.71 3.35
CA MET A 173 0.56 7.80 2.55
C MET A 173 -0.58 8.51 1.82
N PRO A 174 -0.36 9.78 1.42
CA PRO A 174 -1.24 10.50 0.51
C PRO A 174 -1.60 9.70 -0.74
N LEU A 175 -2.87 9.74 -1.11
CA LEU A 175 -3.43 9.06 -2.29
C LEU A 175 -2.99 7.59 -2.43
N HIS A 176 -2.84 6.90 -1.30
CA HIS A 176 -2.41 5.51 -1.33
C HIS A 176 -3.55 4.63 -1.86
N GLY A 177 -3.40 4.20 -3.11
CA GLY A 177 -4.34 3.37 -3.83
C GLY A 177 -3.72 2.08 -4.34
N LEU A 178 -4.51 1.35 -5.12
CA LEU A 178 -4.11 0.10 -5.76
C LEU A 178 -4.25 0.28 -7.27
N TRP A 179 -3.16 0.06 -7.99
CA TRP A 179 -3.12 0.05 -9.44
C TRP A 179 -3.20 -1.39 -9.91
N VAL A 180 -4.31 -1.77 -10.52
CA VAL A 180 -4.58 -3.13 -10.98
C VAL A 180 -4.57 -3.14 -12.51
N PRO A 181 -3.47 -3.55 -13.16
CA PRO A 181 -3.43 -3.64 -14.60
C PRO A 181 -4.27 -4.84 -15.07
N GLU A 182 -4.97 -4.69 -16.19
CA GLU A 182 -5.65 -5.79 -16.88
C GLU A 182 -6.52 -6.63 -15.95
N ALA A 183 -7.25 -5.97 -15.03
CA ALA A 183 -7.96 -6.61 -13.92
C ALA A 183 -8.85 -7.78 -14.36
N GLU A 184 -9.50 -7.68 -15.52
CA GLU A 184 -10.38 -8.72 -16.08
C GLU A 184 -9.65 -10.01 -16.43
N GLN A 185 -8.34 -9.96 -16.71
CA GLN A 185 -7.52 -11.14 -16.99
C GLN A 185 -7.20 -11.97 -15.74
N CYS A 186 -7.50 -11.46 -14.54
CA CYS A 186 -7.31 -12.19 -13.28
C CYS A 186 -5.88 -12.73 -13.14
N LEU A 187 -4.88 -11.88 -13.42
CA LEU A 187 -3.48 -12.28 -13.38
C LEU A 187 -3.05 -12.59 -11.94
N PRO A 188 -2.27 -13.67 -11.70
CA PRO A 188 -1.72 -13.94 -10.37
C PRO A 188 -0.78 -12.80 -9.94
N GLN A 189 -0.51 -12.66 -8.64
CA GLN A 189 0.48 -11.70 -8.11
C GLN A 189 1.92 -12.12 -8.50
N TYR A 190 2.23 -11.99 -9.78
CA TYR A 190 3.47 -12.37 -10.43
C TYR A 190 3.66 -11.47 -11.66
N LEU A 191 4.78 -10.74 -11.70
CA LEU A 191 5.00 -9.73 -12.73
C LEU A 191 5.46 -10.38 -14.04
N THR A 192 4.89 -9.97 -15.16
CA THR A 192 5.35 -10.36 -16.50
C THR A 192 6.22 -9.26 -17.12
N GLU A 193 7.03 -9.62 -18.12
CA GLU A 193 7.87 -8.68 -18.85
C GLU A 193 7.06 -7.53 -19.42
N SER A 194 5.97 -7.88 -20.10
CA SER A 194 5.05 -6.95 -20.74
C SER A 194 4.50 -5.91 -19.76
N LEU A 195 4.12 -6.35 -18.55
CA LEU A 195 3.57 -5.49 -17.51
C LEU A 195 4.64 -4.70 -16.76
N HIS A 196 5.88 -5.22 -16.68
CA HIS A 196 7.03 -4.43 -16.21
C HIS A 196 7.27 -3.21 -17.11
N TYR A 197 7.36 -3.41 -18.43
CA TYR A 197 7.54 -2.30 -19.38
C TYR A 197 6.38 -1.32 -19.34
N HIS A 198 5.14 -1.82 -19.24
CA HIS A 198 3.97 -0.94 -19.13
C HIS A 198 3.97 -0.12 -17.85
N ALA A 199 4.25 -0.73 -16.69
CA ALA A 199 4.34 -0.02 -15.41
C ALA A 199 5.45 1.05 -15.40
N TRP A 200 6.60 0.73 -16.01
CA TRP A 200 7.70 1.67 -16.20
C TRP A 200 7.27 2.87 -17.05
N ALA A 201 6.69 2.61 -18.24
CA ALA A 201 6.22 3.65 -19.14
C ALA A 201 5.15 4.53 -18.49
N CYS A 202 4.23 3.93 -17.71
CA CYS A 202 3.23 4.68 -16.96
C CYS A 202 3.88 5.61 -15.93
N CYS A 203 4.85 5.13 -15.14
CA CYS A 203 5.55 5.96 -14.16
C CYS A 203 6.34 7.09 -14.81
N LEU A 204 7.00 6.82 -15.94
CA LEU A 204 7.74 7.82 -16.70
C LEU A 204 6.79 8.93 -17.17
N GLU A 205 5.71 8.57 -17.87
CA GLU A 205 4.72 9.52 -18.40
C GLU A 205 4.07 10.36 -17.28
N LEU A 206 3.70 9.71 -16.17
CA LEU A 206 3.02 10.38 -15.06
C LEU A 206 3.97 11.27 -14.24
N SER A 207 5.27 10.98 -14.20
CA SER A 207 6.21 11.75 -13.38
C SER A 207 6.30 13.23 -13.76
N GLY A 208 6.10 13.56 -15.04
CA GLY A 208 6.05 14.94 -15.52
C GLY A 208 4.76 15.69 -15.17
N ARG A 209 3.64 14.97 -14.96
CA ARG A 209 2.30 15.54 -14.72
C ARG A 209 1.89 15.50 -13.26
N ILE A 210 2.42 14.52 -12.51
CA ILE A 210 2.08 14.20 -11.12
C ILE A 210 3.38 13.93 -10.35
N PRO A 211 4.14 14.98 -9.98
CA PRO A 211 5.39 14.83 -9.25
C PRO A 211 5.21 14.07 -7.93
N GLY A 212 6.10 13.11 -7.66
CA GLY A 212 6.02 12.25 -6.47
C GLY A 212 5.12 11.02 -6.63
N LEU A 213 4.44 10.84 -7.77
CA LEU A 213 3.71 9.61 -8.06
C LEU A 213 4.68 8.44 -8.24
N GLY A 214 4.36 7.30 -7.65
CA GLY A 214 5.16 6.08 -7.76
C GLY A 214 4.31 4.84 -7.62
N LEU A 215 4.89 3.71 -8.05
CA LEU A 215 4.30 2.38 -7.90
C LEU A 215 5.21 1.50 -7.03
N GLY A 216 4.70 1.08 -5.88
CA GLY A 216 5.31 0.05 -5.05
C GLY A 216 4.85 -1.34 -5.48
N TYR A 217 5.74 -2.32 -5.50
CA TYR A 217 5.42 -3.71 -5.81
C TYR A 217 5.94 -4.66 -4.74
N ASN A 218 5.12 -5.64 -4.38
CA ASN A 218 5.51 -6.76 -3.54
C ASN A 218 5.35 -8.04 -4.37
N SER A 219 6.40 -8.83 -4.56
CA SER A 219 6.23 -10.20 -5.04
C SER A 219 5.48 -11.04 -3.99
N LEU A 220 4.91 -12.17 -4.40
CA LEU A 220 4.50 -13.18 -3.43
C LEU A 220 5.71 -13.58 -2.56
N GLY A 221 5.47 -13.77 -1.25
CA GLY A 221 6.56 -14.02 -0.29
C GLY A 221 7.38 -12.79 0.10
N ALA A 222 7.10 -11.60 -0.47
CA ALA A 222 7.73 -10.32 -0.13
C ALA A 222 6.74 -9.32 0.50
N GLY A 223 5.78 -9.82 1.28
CA GLY A 223 4.73 -9.00 1.90
C GLY A 223 3.50 -8.74 1.02
N ALA A 224 3.39 -9.36 -0.17
CA ALA A 224 2.12 -9.44 -0.88
C ALA A 224 1.18 -10.41 -0.17
N SER A 225 -0.09 -10.02 -0.02
CA SER A 225 -1.11 -10.81 0.67
C SER A 225 -2.38 -11.02 -0.16
N ILE A 226 -2.37 -10.58 -1.41
CA ILE A 226 -3.51 -10.65 -2.34
C ILE A 226 -3.04 -11.42 -3.56
N ASN A 227 -3.86 -12.34 -4.05
CA ASN A 227 -3.47 -13.26 -5.13
C ASN A 227 -3.67 -12.68 -6.54
N HIS A 228 -4.09 -11.42 -6.66
CA HIS A 228 -4.35 -10.70 -7.91
C HIS A 228 -3.26 -9.64 -8.14
N LEU A 229 -2.66 -9.63 -9.33
CA LEU A 229 -1.62 -8.67 -9.71
C LEU A 229 -2.03 -7.23 -9.45
N HIS A 230 -1.25 -6.54 -8.62
CA HIS A 230 -1.42 -5.12 -8.37
C HIS A 230 -0.11 -4.46 -7.95
N PHE A 231 -0.10 -3.14 -8.12
CA PHE A 231 0.88 -2.22 -7.56
C PHE A 231 0.20 -1.33 -6.52
N GLN A 232 1.00 -0.81 -5.60
CA GLN A 232 0.59 0.17 -4.61
C GLN A 232 0.87 1.55 -5.20
N LEU A 233 -0.17 2.29 -5.56
CA LEU A 233 -0.08 3.66 -6.07
C LEU A 233 0.04 4.61 -4.89
N PHE A 234 0.94 5.60 -4.96
CA PHE A 234 1.07 6.59 -3.90
C PHE A 234 1.66 7.90 -4.43
N LEU A 235 1.54 8.95 -3.62
CA LEU A 235 2.10 10.27 -3.90
C LEU A 235 2.98 10.72 -2.72
N GLU A 236 4.31 10.66 -2.88
CA GLU A 236 5.28 11.03 -1.83
C GLU A 236 6.56 11.54 -2.47
N ALA A 237 7.09 12.64 -1.94
CA ALA A 237 8.33 13.24 -2.43
C ALA A 237 9.50 12.77 -1.55
N GLY A 238 10.31 11.85 -2.08
CA GLY A 238 11.59 11.47 -1.47
C GLY A 238 11.48 10.43 -0.36
N LEU A 239 11.40 9.16 -0.75
CA LEU A 239 11.58 8.03 0.16
C LEU A 239 13.06 7.91 0.55
N PRO A 240 13.39 7.42 1.77
CA PRO A 240 14.78 7.26 2.20
C PRO A 240 15.66 6.43 1.25
N LEU A 241 15.08 5.45 0.55
CA LEU A 241 15.79 4.68 -0.48
C LEU A 241 16.33 5.53 -1.64
N GLU A 242 15.70 6.66 -1.91
CA GLU A 242 16.02 7.58 -3.02
C GLU A 242 17.13 8.58 -2.62
N ASP A 243 17.61 8.54 -1.37
CA ASP A 243 18.64 9.46 -0.87
C ASP A 243 19.97 9.27 -1.63
N PRO A 244 20.61 10.36 -2.11
CA PRO A 244 21.82 10.29 -2.93
C PRO A 244 23.04 9.76 -2.18
N SER A 245 23.01 9.72 -0.85
CA SER A 245 24.10 9.20 -0.03
C SER A 245 24.25 7.67 -0.13
N TRP A 246 23.24 6.96 -0.64
CA TRP A 246 23.30 5.52 -0.87
C TRP A 246 24.09 5.14 -2.11
N ARG A 247 24.77 4.00 -2.04
CA ARG A 247 25.64 3.46 -3.09
C ARG A 247 24.92 3.17 -4.40
N HIS A 248 23.70 2.65 -4.35
CA HIS A 248 22.89 2.44 -5.55
C HIS A 248 22.44 3.77 -6.20
N ASN A 249 22.63 4.90 -5.51
CA ASN A 249 22.41 6.25 -6.03
C ASN A 249 23.71 7.00 -6.36
N GLY A 250 24.88 6.35 -6.22
CA GLY A 250 26.19 6.97 -6.46
C GLY A 250 26.88 7.52 -5.20
N GLY A 251 26.26 7.40 -4.03
CA GLY A 251 26.85 7.82 -2.76
C GLY A 251 27.80 6.78 -2.13
N PRO A 252 28.43 7.11 -0.98
CA PRO A 252 29.41 6.23 -0.36
C PRO A 252 28.81 5.11 0.51
N HIS A 253 27.56 5.28 1.01
CA HIS A 253 27.00 4.40 2.04
C HIS A 253 26.26 3.21 1.43
N ALA A 254 26.51 2.01 1.95
CA ALA A 254 25.74 0.83 1.55
C ALA A 254 24.34 0.86 2.19
N TYR A 255 23.30 0.58 1.40
CA TYR A 255 21.97 0.32 1.95
C TYR A 255 22.01 -0.98 2.77
N PRO A 256 21.31 -1.10 3.91
CA PRO A 256 21.39 -2.27 4.77
C PRO A 256 20.82 -3.56 4.17
N LEU A 257 20.08 -3.45 3.06
CA LEU A 257 19.52 -4.55 2.28
C LEU A 257 20.09 -4.48 0.86
N PRO A 258 20.29 -5.61 0.15
CA PRO A 258 20.59 -5.60 -1.28
C PRO A 258 19.58 -4.72 -2.05
N CYS A 259 20.10 -3.72 -2.74
CA CYS A 259 19.31 -2.80 -3.54
C CYS A 259 20.05 -2.49 -4.84
N ARG A 260 19.33 -2.56 -5.95
CA ARG A 260 19.81 -2.16 -7.27
C ARG A 260 18.90 -1.10 -7.86
N ARG A 261 19.48 0.00 -8.32
CA ARG A 261 18.79 1.00 -9.13
C ARG A 261 19.04 0.69 -10.61
N PHE A 262 17.99 0.80 -11.40
CA PHE A 262 18.04 0.69 -12.85
C PHE A 262 17.48 1.97 -13.46
N ASP A 263 18.17 2.43 -14.50
CA ASP A 263 17.77 3.59 -15.30
C ASP A 263 17.34 3.13 -16.72
N ARG A 264 17.24 1.81 -16.95
CA ARG A 264 16.78 1.17 -18.20
C ARG A 264 15.86 -0.02 -17.90
N PRO A 265 14.69 -0.14 -18.55
CA PRO A 265 13.73 -1.20 -18.28
C PRO A 265 14.26 -2.59 -18.68
N GLU A 266 15.08 -2.71 -19.73
CA GLU A 266 15.61 -4.00 -20.18
C GLU A 266 16.52 -4.63 -19.12
N SER A 267 17.42 -3.82 -18.54
CA SER A 267 18.33 -4.27 -17.48
C SER A 267 17.59 -4.57 -16.18
N ALA A 268 16.52 -3.81 -15.88
CA ALA A 268 15.65 -4.07 -14.76
C ALA A 268 14.94 -5.41 -14.90
N TRP A 269 14.33 -5.68 -16.07
CA TRP A 269 13.66 -6.94 -16.35
C TRP A 269 14.60 -8.14 -16.23
N GLN A 270 15.81 -8.06 -16.79
CA GLN A 270 16.81 -9.13 -16.65
C GLN A 270 17.07 -9.49 -15.17
N ALA A 271 17.13 -8.50 -14.28
CA ALA A 271 17.31 -8.74 -12.85
C ALA A 271 16.05 -9.31 -12.18
N ILE A 272 14.85 -8.87 -12.60
CA ILE A 272 13.57 -9.42 -12.13
C ILE A 272 13.43 -10.90 -12.56
N SER A 273 13.73 -11.22 -13.82
CA SER A 273 13.71 -12.60 -14.34
C SER A 273 14.68 -13.51 -13.58
N ARG A 274 15.86 -13.02 -13.21
CA ARG A 274 16.75 -13.78 -12.31
C ARG A 274 16.12 -14.05 -10.94
N CYS A 275 15.38 -13.10 -10.37
CA CYS A 275 14.62 -13.35 -9.14
C CYS A 275 13.58 -14.45 -9.33
N HIS A 276 12.90 -14.47 -10.48
CA HIS A 276 11.92 -15.49 -10.84
C HIS A 276 12.56 -16.87 -10.97
N GLU A 277 13.61 -16.99 -11.78
CA GLU A 277 14.35 -18.23 -12.03
C GLU A 277 14.89 -18.86 -10.75
N HIS A 278 15.37 -18.03 -9.81
CA HIS A 278 15.95 -18.49 -8.55
C HIS A 278 14.98 -18.47 -7.38
N ASN A 279 13.69 -18.17 -7.62
CA ASN A 279 12.64 -18.12 -6.61
C ASN A 279 12.96 -17.19 -5.41
N ILE A 280 13.50 -16.01 -5.72
CA ILE A 280 13.91 -15.03 -4.70
C ILE A 280 12.89 -13.92 -4.61
N ALA A 281 12.31 -13.76 -3.42
CA ALA A 281 11.35 -12.70 -3.12
C ALA A 281 11.97 -11.32 -3.32
N TYR A 282 11.15 -10.39 -3.80
CA TYR A 282 11.61 -9.03 -4.06
C TYR A 282 10.49 -8.01 -3.86
N ASN A 283 10.91 -6.82 -3.44
CA ASN A 283 10.08 -5.63 -3.48
C ASN A 283 10.64 -4.68 -4.53
N MET A 284 9.78 -3.82 -5.08
CA MET A 284 10.21 -2.80 -6.03
C MET A 284 9.56 -1.45 -5.78
N LEU A 285 10.23 -0.43 -6.28
CA LEU A 285 9.73 0.94 -6.39
C LEU A 285 10.00 1.43 -7.82
N TYR A 286 8.93 1.69 -8.57
CA TYR A 286 9.01 2.48 -9.80
C TYR A 286 8.87 3.96 -9.45
N ARG A 287 9.81 4.77 -9.97
CA ARG A 287 9.83 6.22 -9.81
C ARG A 287 10.30 6.88 -11.09
N GLY A 288 9.38 7.52 -11.82
CA GLY A 288 9.71 8.21 -13.08
C GLY A 288 10.47 7.28 -14.02
N GLU A 289 11.70 7.66 -14.37
CA GLU A 289 12.61 6.91 -15.23
C GLU A 289 13.42 5.81 -14.52
N ARG A 290 13.10 5.46 -13.27
CA ARG A 290 13.94 4.58 -12.44
C ARG A 290 13.13 3.45 -11.81
N LEU A 291 13.80 2.32 -11.63
CA LEU A 291 13.33 1.23 -10.77
C LEU A 291 14.36 0.94 -9.69
N TYR A 292 13.89 0.78 -8.46
CA TYR A 292 14.66 0.14 -7.40
C TYR A 292 14.14 -1.29 -7.20
N LEU A 293 15.04 -2.26 -7.28
CA LEU A 293 14.78 -3.67 -6.99
C LEU A 293 15.47 -4.04 -5.68
N LEU A 294 14.71 -4.61 -4.75
CA LEU A 294 15.20 -5.04 -3.44
C LEU A 294 14.94 -6.54 -3.23
N PRO A 295 15.87 -7.41 -3.64
CA PRO A 295 15.82 -8.83 -3.36
C PRO A 295 15.93 -9.11 -1.86
N ARG A 296 15.20 -10.12 -1.38
CA ARG A 296 15.09 -10.46 0.04
C ARG A 296 14.78 -11.94 0.24
N ARG A 297 14.98 -12.41 1.47
CA ARG A 297 14.49 -13.73 1.89
C ARG A 297 12.96 -13.78 1.81
N LEU A 298 12.45 -14.96 1.45
CA LEU A 298 11.03 -15.27 1.46
C LEU A 298 10.43 -15.09 2.87
N GLN A 299 9.16 -14.71 2.91
CA GLN A 299 8.38 -14.64 4.14
C GLN A 299 8.38 -16.00 4.85
N GLY A 300 8.68 -15.97 6.15
CA GLY A 300 8.85 -17.18 6.97
C GLY A 300 10.30 -17.68 7.06
N CYS A 301 11.23 -17.15 6.26
CA CYS A 301 12.65 -17.54 6.28
C CYS A 301 13.56 -16.61 7.12
N PHE A 302 12.98 -15.70 7.91
CA PHE A 302 13.70 -14.81 8.80
C PHE A 302 12.83 -14.48 10.02
N GLU A 303 13.48 -14.18 11.14
CA GLU A 303 12.78 -13.76 12.35
C GLU A 303 12.39 -12.27 12.25
N ARG A 304 11.09 -11.99 12.38
CA ARG A 304 10.56 -10.63 12.33
C ARG A 304 10.45 -10.07 13.75
N GLN A 305 11.05 -8.91 13.98
CA GLN A 305 10.94 -8.24 15.27
C GLN A 305 9.49 -7.79 15.59
N PRO A 306 9.04 -7.86 16.85
CA PRO A 306 7.64 -7.55 17.22
C PRO A 306 7.17 -6.13 16.88
N TRP A 307 8.08 -5.15 16.83
CA TRP A 307 7.74 -3.77 16.49
C TRP A 307 7.35 -3.58 15.02
N LEU A 308 7.63 -4.57 14.17
CA LEU A 308 7.48 -4.48 12.73
C LEU A 308 6.19 -5.17 12.26
N SER A 309 5.17 -4.35 12.04
CA SER A 309 3.82 -4.81 11.71
C SER A 309 3.69 -5.38 10.28
N ALA A 310 4.48 -4.87 9.35
CA ALA A 310 4.53 -5.29 7.96
C ALA A 310 5.96 -5.14 7.42
N LEU A 311 6.26 -5.88 6.37
CA LEU A 311 7.50 -5.76 5.60
C LEU A 311 7.13 -5.85 4.12
N GLY A 312 6.51 -4.80 3.60
CA GLY A 312 6.27 -4.59 2.18
C GLY A 312 7.27 -3.63 1.57
N TRP A 313 6.97 -3.14 0.37
CA TRP A 313 7.81 -2.22 -0.38
C TRP A 313 8.13 -0.95 0.41
N SER A 314 7.19 -0.40 1.20
CA SER A 314 7.37 0.86 1.94
C SER A 314 8.46 0.76 3.00
N GLU A 315 8.44 -0.30 3.79
CA GLU A 315 9.46 -0.54 4.83
C GLU A 315 10.82 -0.76 4.20
N LEU A 316 10.88 -1.47 3.07
CA LEU A 316 12.11 -1.66 2.32
C LEU A 316 12.61 -0.39 1.64
N CYS A 317 11.71 0.56 1.36
CA CYS A 317 12.07 1.90 0.89
C CYS A 317 12.41 2.86 2.04
N GLY A 318 12.43 2.38 3.29
CA GLY A 318 12.86 3.10 4.48
C GLY A 318 11.75 3.84 5.23
N ARG A 319 10.48 3.58 4.90
CA ARG A 319 9.32 4.14 5.59
C ARG A 319 8.61 3.07 6.41
N PHE A 320 8.56 3.24 7.73
CA PHE A 320 8.00 2.27 8.66
C PHE A 320 6.76 2.81 9.36
N VAL A 321 5.69 2.02 9.35
CA VAL A 321 4.46 2.33 10.07
C VAL A 321 4.39 1.53 11.37
N LEU A 322 4.29 2.24 12.48
CA LEU A 322 4.32 1.71 13.84
C LEU A 322 2.96 1.93 14.51
N PHE A 323 2.54 0.93 15.28
CA PHE A 323 1.23 0.88 15.92
C PHE A 323 1.28 1.00 17.45
N ASN A 324 2.48 0.89 18.02
CA ASN A 324 2.71 1.00 19.45
C ASN A 324 3.48 2.29 19.75
N ARG A 325 3.01 3.08 20.73
CA ARG A 325 3.59 4.37 21.08
C ARG A 325 5.04 4.26 21.55
N SER A 326 5.34 3.29 22.42
CA SER A 326 6.69 3.08 22.95
C SER A 326 7.67 2.68 21.86
N ASN A 327 7.27 1.81 20.93
CA ASN A 327 8.07 1.48 19.75
C ASN A 327 8.29 2.71 18.87
N TYR A 328 7.21 3.47 18.61
CA TYR A 328 7.34 4.72 17.85
C TYR A 328 8.30 5.69 18.52
N GLN A 329 8.33 5.85 19.84
CA GLN A 329 9.24 6.78 20.50
C GLN A 329 10.67 6.23 20.60
N GLY A 330 10.84 4.93 20.84
CA GLY A 330 12.12 4.32 21.16
C GLY A 330 12.94 3.80 19.98
N LEU A 331 12.31 3.46 18.85
CA LEU A 331 12.98 2.78 17.74
C LEU A 331 14.12 3.62 17.14
N ARG A 332 15.31 3.05 17.07
CA ARG A 332 16.51 3.71 16.54
C ARG A 332 16.97 3.11 15.22
N ALA A 333 17.80 3.87 14.50
CA ALA A 333 18.28 3.49 13.17
C ALA A 333 18.98 2.13 13.15
N GLN A 334 19.82 1.86 14.15
CA GLN A 334 20.56 0.59 14.28
C GLN A 334 19.64 -0.64 14.32
N GLN A 335 18.50 -0.54 15.03
CA GLN A 335 17.53 -1.63 15.14
C GLN A 335 16.84 -1.91 13.79
N ILE A 336 16.56 -0.86 13.04
CA ILE A 336 15.97 -0.95 11.70
C ILE A 336 16.99 -1.58 10.73
N GLU A 337 18.22 -1.10 10.74
CA GLU A 337 19.29 -1.62 9.90
C GLU A 337 19.58 -3.09 10.17
N GLN A 338 19.58 -3.52 11.44
CA GLN A 338 19.77 -4.91 11.81
C GLN A 338 18.67 -5.79 11.20
N GLN A 339 17.41 -5.36 11.26
CA GLN A 339 16.30 -6.09 10.66
C GLN A 339 16.41 -6.16 9.13
N LEU A 340 16.76 -5.05 8.48
CA LEU A 340 16.94 -5.02 7.03
C LEU A 340 18.10 -5.92 6.57
N ARG A 341 19.21 -5.95 7.32
CA ARG A 341 20.34 -6.87 7.06
C ARG A 341 19.93 -8.33 7.22
N ALA A 342 19.20 -8.66 8.28
CA ALA A 342 18.71 -10.03 8.51
C ALA A 342 17.74 -10.51 7.41
N LEU A 343 17.06 -9.57 6.75
CA LEU A 343 16.14 -9.85 5.66
C LEU A 343 16.85 -10.09 4.31
N GLY A 344 18.08 -9.60 4.15
CA GLY A 344 18.84 -9.74 2.92
C GLY A 344 19.12 -11.19 2.53
N THR A 345 19.14 -11.47 1.23
CA THR A 345 19.67 -12.73 0.72
C THR A 345 21.19 -12.74 0.90
N GLU A 346 21.76 -13.89 1.29
CA GLU A 346 23.21 -14.08 1.20
C GLU A 346 23.65 -13.86 -0.26
N ASP A 347 24.80 -13.23 -0.46
CA ASP A 347 25.38 -12.85 -1.75
C ASP A 347 25.80 -14.10 -2.56
N ARG A 348 24.83 -14.96 -2.92
CA ARG A 348 25.01 -16.18 -3.72
C ARG A 348 25.02 -15.83 -5.20
N GLY A 349 26.00 -15.02 -5.63
CA GLY A 349 26.25 -14.78 -7.06
C GLY A 349 25.32 -13.78 -7.75
N TRP A 350 24.80 -12.80 -7.02
CA TRP A 350 23.93 -11.73 -7.56
C TRP A 350 24.66 -10.57 -8.24
N ARG A 351 25.99 -10.69 -8.39
CA ARG A 351 26.85 -9.67 -9.02
C ARG A 351 26.70 -9.65 -10.54
#